data_AF-A0A183KY38-F1
#
_entry.id   AF-A0A183KY38-F1
#
_cell.length_a   1.000
_cell.length_b   1.000
_cell.length_c   1.000
_cell.angle_alpha   90.00
_cell.angle_beta   90.00
_cell.angle_gamma   90.00
#
_symmetry.space_group_name_H-M   'P 1'
#
loop_
_entity.id
_entity.type
_entity.pdbx_description
1 polymer ?
#
loop_
_entity_poly.entity_id
_entity_poly.type
_entity_poly.pdbx_seq_one_letter_code
_entity_poly.pdbx_strand_id
1 'polypeptide(L)' 'MEVIVEYDYTAEENDELTIKKGDIIRDVSQFEEGWYIGCLNGRIGVFPDNFVKVNIVIFMKKCFRLKRLCSPKFR' A
#
# COMPACT_ATOMS: atom_id res chain seq x y z
N MET A 1 -0.51 1.64 -5.37
CA MET A 1 -1.64 1.54 -4.40
C MET A 1 -1.08 1.49 -2.97
N GLU A 2 -1.91 1.68 -1.94
CA GLU A 2 -1.51 1.47 -0.53
C GLU A 2 -2.45 0.45 0.11
N VAL A 3 -1.87 -0.56 0.76
CA VAL A 3 -2.62 -1.64 1.42
C VAL A 3 -2.15 -1.78 2.86
N ILE A 4 -3.03 -2.27 3.73
CA ILE A 4 -2.72 -2.64 5.10
C ILE A 4 -2.70 -4.16 5.22
N VAL A 5 -1.70 -4.70 5.91
CA VAL A 5 -1.55 -6.13 6.12
C VAL A 5 -2.49 -6.59 7.23
N GLU A 6 -3.36 -7.58 6.96
CA GLU A 6 -4.29 -8.15 7.95
C GLU A 6 -3.72 -9.39 8.65
N TYR A 7 -2.80 -10.09 8.00
CA TYR A 7 -2.19 -11.34 8.47
C TYR A 7 -0.67 -11.31 8.23
N ASP A 8 0.09 -11.88 9.16
CA ASP A 8 1.52 -12.05 8.98
C ASP A 8 1.85 -13.08 7.89
N TYR A 9 2.90 -12.79 7.13
CA TYR A 9 3.47 -13.68 6.14
C TYR A 9 4.99 -13.50 6.13
N THR A 10 5.70 -14.62 6.20
CA THR A 10 7.17 -14.65 6.18
C THR A 10 7.60 -15.04 4.78
N ALA A 11 8.50 -14.24 4.19
CA ALA A 11 9.05 -14.54 2.88
C ALA A 11 9.84 -15.86 2.95
N GLU A 12 9.53 -16.76 2.02
CA GLU A 12 10.25 -18.03 1.82
C GLU A 12 11.34 -17.84 0.76
N GLU A 13 11.08 -17.02 -0.26
CA GLU A 13 12.01 -16.71 -1.35
C GLU A 13 12.60 -15.28 -1.25
N ASN A 14 13.70 -15.02 -1.96
CA ASN A 14 14.39 -13.72 -1.92
C ASN A 14 13.59 -12.59 -2.60
N ASP A 15 12.72 -12.94 -3.54
CA ASP A 15 11.85 -12.00 -4.24
C ASP A 15 10.55 -11.70 -3.47
N GLU A 16 10.29 -12.44 -2.39
CA GLU A 16 9.12 -12.27 -1.53
C GLU A 16 9.35 -11.25 -0.41
N LEU A 17 8.25 -10.61 0.00
CA LEU A 17 8.25 -9.60 1.03
C LEU A 17 7.71 -10.17 2.33
N THR A 18 8.52 -10.11 3.39
CA THR A 18 8.03 -10.41 4.74
C THR A 18 7.14 -9.27 5.21
N ILE A 19 5.88 -9.59 5.52
CA ILE A 19 4.85 -8.62 5.90
C ILE A 19 4.27 -8.99 7.27
N LYS A 20 4.05 -8.01 8.14
CA LYS A 20 3.41 -8.23 9.45
C LYS A 20 2.08 -7.52 9.53
N LYS A 21 1.13 -8.12 10.27
CA LYS A 21 -0.16 -7.50 10.54
C LYS A 21 0.00 -6.07 11.06
N GLY A 22 -0.67 -5.13 10.40
CA GLY A 22 -0.60 -3.70 10.70
C GLY A 22 0.43 -2.92 9.87
N ASP A 23 1.29 -3.60 9.11
CA ASP A 23 2.21 -2.93 8.18
C ASP A 23 1.43 -2.26 7.03
N ILE A 24 1.99 -1.15 6.54
CA ILE A 24 1.45 -0.40 5.40
C ILE A 24 2.42 -0.53 4.25
N ILE A 25 2.03 -1.30 3.23
CA ILE A 25 2.82 -1.48 2.02
C ILE A 25 2.43 -0.40 1.03
N ARG A 26 3.44 0.25 0.46
CA ARG A 26 3.28 1.35 -0.49
C ARG A 26 3.69 0.89 -1.88
N ASP A 27 3.31 1.70 -2.87
CA ASP A 27 3.61 1.43 -4.28
C ASP A 27 3.12 0.05 -4.77
N VAL A 28 2.00 -0.42 -4.19
CA VAL A 28 1.47 -1.74 -4.49
C VAL A 28 0.91 -1.78 -5.90
N SER A 29 1.30 -2.80 -6.66
CA SER A 29 0.85 -3.10 -8.02
C SER A 29 0.53 -4.58 -8.16
N GLN A 30 -0.35 -4.92 -9.10
CA GLN A 30 -0.63 -6.31 -9.42
C GLN A 30 0.57 -6.93 -10.13
N PHE A 31 1.03 -8.09 -9.66
CA PHE A 31 2.14 -8.82 -10.26
C PHE A 31 1.61 -10.00 -11.07
N GLU A 32 0.93 -10.94 -10.40
CA GLU A 32 0.31 -12.13 -10.99
C GLU A 32 -1.05 -12.43 -10.33
N GLU A 33 -1.75 -13.46 -10.80
CA GLU A 33 -2.99 -13.91 -10.17
C GLU A 33 -2.72 -14.37 -8.73
N GLY A 34 -3.28 -13.64 -7.75
CA GLY A 34 -3.10 -13.89 -6.32
C GLY A 34 -1.87 -13.23 -5.68
N TRP A 35 -1.07 -12.49 -6.45
CA TRP A 35 0.18 -11.88 -5.97
C TRP A 35 0.28 -10.40 -6.30
N TYR A 36 0.65 -9.63 -5.29
CA TYR A 36 0.95 -8.22 -5.40
C TYR A 36 2.44 -7.97 -5.19
N ILE A 37 2.97 -6.97 -5.90
CA ILE A 37 4.30 -6.43 -5.66
C ILE A 37 4.17 -5.09 -4.96
N GLY A 38 5.06 -4.81 -4.01
CA GLY A 38 5.05 -3.53 -3.32
C GLY A 38 6.35 -3.25 -2.59
N CYS A 39 6.42 -2.06 -2.00
CA CYS A 39 7.57 -1.58 -1.25
C CYS A 39 7.23 -1.44 0.24
N LEU A 40 8.00 -2.13 1.08
CA LEU A 40 7.93 -2.05 2.53
C LEU A 40 9.32 -1.80 3.09
N ASN A 41 9.49 -0.74 3.89
CA ASN A 41 10.77 -0.39 4.53
C ASN A 41 11.97 -0.30 3.56
N GLY A 42 11.74 0.12 2.31
CA GLY A 42 12.78 0.22 1.28
C GLY A 42 13.14 -1.09 0.59
N ARG A 43 12.47 -2.20 0.93
CA ARG A 43 12.55 -3.46 0.20
C ARG A 43 11.35 -3.59 -0.73
N ILE A 44 11.61 -4.04 -1.94
CA ILE A 44 10.59 -4.35 -2.94
C ILE A 44 10.50 -5.87 -3.01
N GLY A 45 9.28 -6.41 -2.98
CA GLY A 45 9.04 -7.84 -3.11
C GLY A 45 7.58 -8.15 -3.34
N VAL A 46 7.31 -9.41 -3.66
CA VAL A 46 5.96 -9.93 -3.88
C VAL A 46 5.36 -10.51 -2.60
N PHE A 47 4.04 -10.44 -2.47
CA PHE A 47 3.30 -10.96 -1.33
C PHE A 47 1.87 -11.34 -1.77
N PRO A 48 1.22 -12.29 -1.07
CA PRO A 48 -0.12 -12.74 -1.43
C PRO A 48 -1.17 -11.65 -1.19
N ASP A 49 -2.07 -11.46 -2.15
CA ASP A 49 -3.11 -10.42 -2.09
C ASP A 49 -4.12 -10.69 -0.96
N ASN A 50 -4.44 -11.96 -0.69
CA ASN A 50 -5.37 -12.40 0.35
C ASN A 50 -4.95 -11.99 1.78
N PHE A 51 -3.68 -11.61 1.99
CA PHE A 51 -3.15 -11.23 3.30
C PHE A 51 -3.20 -9.71 3.55
N VAL A 52 -3.62 -8.95 2.54
CA VAL A 52 -3.66 -7.49 2.58
C VAL A 52 -5.04 -6.95 2.23
N LYS A 53 -5.34 -5.75 2.72
CA LYS A 53 -6.58 -5.03 2.46
C LYS A 53 -6.30 -3.65 1.93
N VAL A 54 -7.04 -3.22 0.92
CA VAL A 54 -6.90 -1.88 0.34
C VAL A 54 -7.25 -0.83 1.39
N ASN A 55 -6.32 0.08 1.69
CA ASN A 55 -6.56 1.13 2.67
C ASN A 55 -7.25 2.33 2.03
N ILE A 56 -8.59 2.26 1.92
CA ILE A 56 -9.45 3.29 1.31
C ILE A 56 -9.34 4.67 2.01
N VAL A 57 -8.94 4.70 3.28
CA VAL A 57 -8.87 5.93 4.08
C VAL A 57 -7.72 6.82 3.59
N ILE A 58 -6.60 6.23 3.16
CA ILE A 58 -5.47 7.00 2.61
C ILE A 58 -5.84 7.58 1.25
N PHE A 59 -6.56 6.81 0.43
CA PHE A 59 -7.06 7.25 -0.87
C PHE A 59 -7.94 8.50 -0.75
N MET A 60 -8.87 8.49 0.23
CA MET A 60 -9.70 9.66 0.52
C MET A 60 -8.87 10.84 1.03
N LYS A 61 -7.95 10.65 1.99
CA LYS A 61 -7.12 11.75 2.53
C LYS A 61 -6.27 12.44 1.45
N LYS A 62 -5.75 11.70 0.46
CA LYS A 62 -5.00 12.27 -0.67
C LYS A 62 -5.90 13.15 -1.54
N CYS A 63 -7.11 12.68 -1.86
CA CYS A 63 -8.12 13.46 -2.60
C CYS A 63 -8.58 14.72 -1.84
N PHE A 64 -8.72 14.68 -0.51
CA PHE A 64 -9.14 15.84 0.29
C PHE A 64 -8.02 16.89 0.45
N ARG A 65 -6.75 16.49 0.52
CA ARG A 65 -5.61 17.43 0.68
C ARG A 65 -5.35 18.27 -0.58
N LEU A 66 -5.72 17.78 -1.77
CA LEU A 66 -5.62 18.55 -3.02
C LEU A 66 -6.67 19.66 -3.17
N LYS A 67 -7.75 19.68 -2.38
CA LYS A 67 -8.76 20.75 -2.43
C LYS A 67 -8.41 22.01 -1.62
N ARG A 68 -7.29 22.02 -0.87
CA ARG A 68 -6.88 23.17 -0.04
C ARG A 68 -5.89 24.15 -0.72
N LEU A 69 -5.58 23.98 -2.01
CA LEU A 69 -4.67 24.87 -2.74
C LEU A 69 -5.36 25.90 -3.66
N CYS A 70 -6.69 25.89 -3.75
CA CYS A 70 -7.46 26.94 -4.43
C CYS A 70 -8.35 27.69 -3.43
N SER A 71 -7.73 28.44 -2.52
CA SER A 71 -8.42 29.59 -1.93
C SER A 71 -8.06 30.81 -2.79
N PRO A 72 -8.96 31.31 -3.64
CA PRO A 72 -8.73 32.62 -4.25
C PRO A 72 -8.75 33.65 -3.11
N LYS A 73 -7.61 34.28 -2.85
CA LYS A 73 -7.58 35.55 -2.12
C LYS A 73 -8.28 36.58 -3.01
N PHE A 74 -9.60 36.70 -2.89
CA PHE A 74 -10.30 37.90 -3.34
C PHE A 74 -10.06 38.96 -2.27
N ARG A 75 -9.13 39.87 -2.59
CA ARG A 75 -9.09 41.22 -2.03
C ARG A 75 -9.69 42.15 -3.08
#